data_AF-A0A521QZC7-F1
#
_entry.id   AF-A0A521QZC7-F1
#
_cell.length_a   1.000
_cell.length_b   1.000
_cell.length_c   1.000
_cell.angle_alpha   90.00
_cell.angle_beta   90.00
_cell.angle_gamma   90.00
#
_symmetry.space_group_name_H-M   'P 1'
#
loop_
_entity.id
_entity.type
_entity.pdbx_description
1 polymer ?
#
loop_
_entity_poly.entity_id
_entity_poly.type
_entity_poly.pdbx_seq_one_letter_code
_entity_poly.pdbx_strand_id
1 'polypeptide(L)'
;MEYDDEFRRTTQDAYERELDRMERAGRPLTKQEASFLYAVHSALLLGNYGLAERMLSTYRGKRPRHWVSDWLARPAPEDVTVAGLRTVLADIKLKK
;
A
#
# COMPACT_ATOMS: atom_id res chain seq x y z
N MET A 1 11.46 -17.09 -12.19
CA MET A 1 9.99 -16.99 -12.28
C MET A 1 9.32 -17.31 -10.95
N GLU A 2 9.58 -18.43 -10.28
CA GLU A 2 8.94 -18.74 -8.98
C GLU A 2 9.24 -17.73 -7.86
N TYR A 3 10.47 -17.20 -7.82
CA TYR A 3 10.89 -16.15 -6.86
C TYR A 3 10.11 -14.84 -7.03
N ASP A 4 9.81 -14.45 -8.28
CA ASP A 4 9.09 -13.19 -8.56
C ASP A 4 7.62 -13.29 -8.15
N ASP A 5 7.02 -14.48 -8.29
CA ASP A 5 5.65 -14.77 -7.88
C ASP A 5 5.49 -14.82 -6.36
N GLU A 6 6.44 -15.43 -5.65
CA GLU A 6 6.46 -15.45 -4.19
C GLU A 6 6.65 -14.04 -3.61
N PHE A 7 7.58 -13.26 -4.19
CA PHE A 7 7.81 -11.88 -3.77
C PHE A 7 6.58 -10.99 -3.99
N ARG A 8 5.94 -11.12 -5.16
CA ARG A 8 4.67 -10.46 -5.48
C ARG A 8 3.60 -10.78 -4.44
N ARG A 9 3.36 -12.07 -4.18
CA ARG A 9 2.34 -12.53 -3.22
C ARG A 9 2.61 -11.96 -1.82
N THR A 10 3.85 -12.09 -1.36
CA THR A 10 4.26 -11.61 -0.03
C THR A 10 4.05 -10.11 0.13
N THR A 11 4.36 -9.33 -0.91
CA THR A 11 4.16 -7.87 -0.91
C THR A 11 2.68 -7.50 -0.89
N GLN A 12 1.85 -8.16 -1.69
CA GLN A 12 0.40 -7.94 -1.70
C GLN A 12 -0.24 -8.30 -0.34
N ASP A 13 0.15 -9.42 0.26
CA ASP A 13 -0.35 -9.85 1.58
C ASP A 13 0.15 -8.94 2.70
N ALA A 14 1.35 -8.35 2.56
CA ALA A 14 1.82 -7.32 3.47
C ALA A 14 0.96 -6.05 3.38
N TYR A 15 0.58 -5.61 2.18
CA TYR A 15 -0.30 -4.46 2.00
C TYR A 15 -1.72 -4.72 2.52
N GLU A 16 -2.28 -5.90 2.24
CA GLU A 16 -3.59 -6.32 2.74
C GLU A 16 -3.67 -6.25 4.27
N ARG A 17 -2.63 -6.71 4.96
CA ARG A 17 -2.53 -6.59 6.42
C ARG A 17 -2.53 -5.14 6.93
N GLU A 18 -1.98 -4.19 6.18
CA GLU A 18 -2.10 -2.77 6.56
C GLU A 18 -3.53 -2.26 6.36
N LEU A 19 -4.21 -2.65 5.28
CA LEU A 19 -5.63 -2.32 5.09
C LEU A 19 -6.48 -2.87 6.25
N ASP A 20 -6.27 -4.13 6.63
CA ASP A 20 -6.94 -4.75 7.79
C ASP A 20 -6.68 -4.00 9.08
N ARG A 21 -5.44 -3.58 9.32
CA ARG A 21 -5.06 -2.82 10.52
C ARG A 21 -5.79 -1.48 10.57
N MET A 22 -5.84 -0.76 9.46
CA MET A 22 -6.49 0.56 9.39
C MET A 22 -8.00 0.45 9.53
N GLU A 23 -8.62 -0.57 8.94
CA GLU A 23 -10.05 -0.82 9.11
C GLU A 23 -10.40 -1.18 10.56
N ARG A 24 -9.63 -2.09 11.19
CA ARG A 24 -9.83 -2.49 12.59
C ARG A 24 -9.65 -1.35 13.57
N ALA A 25 -8.90 -0.30 13.22
CA ALA A 25 -8.77 0.89 14.05
C ALA A 25 -10.10 1.64 14.20
N GLY A 26 -11.09 1.39 13.33
CA GLY A 26 -12.46 1.92 13.47
C GLY A 26 -12.56 3.44 13.39
N ARG A 27 -11.52 4.11 12.88
CA ARG A 27 -11.46 5.57 12.73
C ARG A 27 -11.17 5.97 11.28
N PRO A 28 -11.54 7.19 10.87
CA PRO A 28 -11.13 7.71 9.58
C PRO A 28 -9.60 7.68 9.41
N LEU A 29 -9.16 7.44 8.17
CA LEU A 29 -7.77 7.59 7.79
C LEU A 29 -7.34 9.05 8.01
N THR A 30 -6.17 9.23 8.61
CA THR A 30 -5.48 10.52 8.54
C THR A 30 -5.05 10.79 7.10
N LYS A 31 -4.83 12.06 6.75
CA LYS A 31 -4.30 12.43 5.41
C LYS A 31 -3.01 11.67 5.08
N GLN A 32 -2.13 11.49 6.06
CA GLN A 32 -0.88 10.77 5.87
C GLN A 32 -1.09 9.27 5.63
N GLU A 33 -2.03 8.64 6.33
CA GLU A 33 -2.40 7.23 6.10
C GLU A 33 -3.03 7.04 4.71
N ALA A 34 -3.92 7.95 4.30
CA ALA A 34 -4.50 7.92 2.96
C ALA A 34 -3.42 8.05 1.87
N SER A 35 -2.53 9.04 1.98
CA SER A 35 -1.40 9.23 1.07
C SER A 35 -0.48 8.02 1.03
N PHE A 36 -0.17 7.43 2.19
CA PHE A 36 0.63 6.22 2.29
C PHE A 36 -0.01 5.05 1.53
N LEU A 37 -1.26 4.72 1.88
CA LEU A 37 -1.95 3.58 1.30
C LEU A 37 -2.13 3.75 -0.21
N TYR A 38 -2.43 4.97 -0.67
CA TYR A 38 -2.56 5.31 -2.08
C TYR A 38 -1.23 5.18 -2.85
N ALA A 39 -0.12 5.59 -2.25
CA ALA A 39 1.21 5.45 -2.87
C ALA A 39 1.61 3.98 -3.04
N VAL A 40 1.43 3.16 -1.99
CA VAL A 40 1.68 1.71 -2.08
C VAL A 40 0.78 1.08 -3.13
N HIS A 41 -0.50 1.45 -3.14
CA HIS A 41 -1.47 0.96 -4.11
C HIS A 41 -1.06 1.25 -5.56
N SER A 42 -0.66 2.49 -5.83
CA SER A 42 -0.21 2.93 -7.14
C SER A 42 1.02 2.14 -7.59
N ALA A 43 1.95 1.84 -6.69
CA ALA A 43 3.11 1.00 -7.00
C ALA A 43 2.71 -0.43 -7.37
N LEU A 44 1.73 -1.02 -6.69
CA LEU A 44 1.21 -2.36 -7.01
C LEU A 44 0.50 -2.38 -8.37
N LEU A 45 -0.32 -1.37 -8.68
CA LEU A 45 -1.01 -1.25 -9.97
C LEU A 45 -0.03 -1.17 -11.16
N LEU A 46 1.11 -0.51 -10.96
CA LEU A 46 2.16 -0.40 -11.97
C LEU A 46 3.08 -1.63 -12.02
N GLY A 47 2.81 -2.67 -11.24
CA GLY A 47 3.64 -3.87 -11.16
C GLY A 47 4.99 -3.67 -10.45
N ASN A 48 5.19 -2.54 -9.76
CA ASN A 48 6.44 -2.21 -9.07
C ASN A 48 6.43 -2.72 -7.61
N TYR A 49 6.46 -4.05 -7.46
CA TYR A 49 6.42 -4.72 -6.16
C TYR A 49 7.61 -4.36 -5.26
N GLY A 50 8.79 -4.11 -5.83
CA GLY A 50 9.96 -3.69 -5.07
C GLY A 50 9.81 -2.28 -4.46
N LEU A 51 9.10 -1.38 -5.12
CA LEU A 51 8.75 -0.08 -4.53
C LEU A 51 7.70 -0.22 -3.43
N ALA A 52 6.65 -1.01 -3.69
CA ALA A 52 5.58 -1.27 -2.72
C ALA A 52 6.10 -1.89 -1.43
N GLU A 53 6.97 -2.92 -1.51
CA GLU A 53 7.60 -3.55 -0.35
C GLU A 53 8.41 -2.52 0.46
N ARG A 54 9.25 -1.72 -0.20
CA ARG A 54 10.08 -0.73 0.49
C ARG A 54 9.25 0.34 1.19
N MET A 55 8.14 0.77 0.59
CA MET A 55 7.20 1.70 1.21
C MET A 55 6.57 1.08 2.47
N LEU A 56 6.07 -0.16 2.36
CA LEU A 56 5.48 -0.91 3.48
C LEU A 56 6.47 -1.09 4.65
N SER A 57 7.68 -1.54 4.34
CA SER A 57 8.74 -1.77 5.33
C SER A 57 9.18 -0.47 6.01
N THR A 58 9.22 0.64 5.25
CA THR A 58 9.54 1.96 5.79
C THR A 58 8.45 2.46 6.74
N TYR A 59 7.19 2.37 6.33
CA TYR A 59 6.06 2.80 7.15
C TYR A 59 5.92 2.00 8.46
N ARG A 60 6.21 0.69 8.41
CA ARG A 60 6.10 -0.21 9.58
C ARG A 60 7.16 -0.01 10.65
N GLY A 61 8.40 0.34 10.28
CA GLY A 61 9.53 0.07 11.17
C GLY A 61 10.53 1.19 11.40
N LYS A 62 10.71 2.15 10.50
CA LYS A 62 11.85 3.08 10.58
C LYS A 62 11.46 4.40 9.95
N ARG A 63 11.68 5.51 10.69
CA ARG A 63 11.56 6.90 10.23
C ARG A 63 11.49 6.99 8.70
N PRO A 64 10.38 7.48 8.12
CA PRO A 64 10.20 7.50 6.68
C PRO A 64 11.46 8.03 6.00
N ARG A 65 12.05 7.23 5.12
CA ARG A 65 13.15 7.72 4.28
C ARG A 65 12.64 8.95 3.53
N HIS A 66 13.50 9.94 3.29
CA HIS A 66 13.09 11.21 2.68
C HIS A 66 12.23 11.01 1.42
N TRP A 67 12.57 10.04 0.58
CA TRP A 67 11.83 9.77 -0.66
C TRP A 67 10.44 9.15 -0.41
N VAL A 68 10.23 8.41 0.69
CA VAL A 68 8.88 7.98 1.11
C VAL A 68 8.10 9.17 1.64
N SER A 69 8.75 10.08 2.37
CA SER A 69 8.13 11.33 2.83
C SER A 69 7.63 12.18 1.66
N ASP A 70 8.34 12.21 0.53
CA ASP A 70 7.88 12.91 -0.68
C ASP A 70 6.56 12.32 -1.23
N TRP A 71 6.40 11.00 -1.16
CA TRP A 71 5.13 10.34 -1.51
C TRP A 71 4.03 10.61 -0.48
N LEU A 72 4.38 10.67 0.80
CA LEU A 72 3.43 11.05 1.86
C LEU A 72 3.01 12.52 1.79
N ALA A 73 3.87 13.38 1.24
CA ALA A 73 3.57 14.78 1.00
C ALA A 73 2.63 14.99 -0.19
N ARG A 74 2.51 14.00 -1.09
CA ARG A 74 1.51 14.02 -2.15
C ARG A 74 0.15 13.66 -1.55
N PRO A 75 -0.85 14.54 -1.67
CA PRO A 75 -2.18 14.23 -1.15
C PRO A 75 -2.77 13.05 -1.92
N ALA A 76 -3.31 12.07 -1.20
CA ALA A 76 -4.26 11.13 -1.77
C ALA A 76 -5.53 11.88 -2.23
N PRO A 77 -6.24 11.36 -3.23
CA PRO A 77 -7.61 11.79 -3.52
C PRO A 77 -8.50 11.74 -2.26
N GLU A 78 -9.44 12.68 -2.15
CA GLU A 78 -10.28 12.84 -0.95
C GLU A 78 -11.22 11.66 -0.70
N ASP A 79 -11.52 10.89 -1.75
CA ASP A 79 -12.38 9.72 -1.77
C ASP A 79 -11.64 8.40 -1.50
N VAL A 80 -10.34 8.43 -1.19
CA VAL A 80 -9.58 7.22 -0.85
C VAL A 80 -10.13 6.59 0.43
N THR A 81 -10.65 5.39 0.30
CA THR A 81 -11.14 4.56 1.42
C THR A 81 -10.41 3.23 1.47
N VAL A 82 -10.29 2.65 2.67
CA VAL A 82 -9.72 1.30 2.85
C VAL A 82 -10.51 0.26 2.04
N ALA A 83 -11.84 0.37 2.04
CA ALA A 83 -12.72 -0.53 1.29
C ALA A 83 -12.45 -0.44 -0.24
N GLY A 84 -12.37 0.78 -0.79
CA GLY A 84 -12.06 0.96 -2.21
C GLY A 84 -10.69 0.39 -2.59
N LEU A 85 -9.67 0.62 -1.77
CA LEU A 85 -8.33 0.08 -2.00
C LEU A 85 -8.28 -1.45 -1.93
N ARG A 86 -9.09 -2.08 -1.07
CA ARG A 86 -9.23 -3.54 -1.02
C ARG A 86 -9.85 -4.10 -2.29
N THR A 87 -10.92 -3.50 -2.80
CA THR A 87 -11.57 -3.94 -4.04
C THR A 87 -10.55 -3.96 -5.17
N VAL A 88 -9.78 -2.88 -5.33
CA VAL A 88 -8.78 -2.83 -6.40
C VAL A 88 -7.61 -3.79 -6.14
N LEU A 89 -7.21 -4.03 -4.89
CA LEU A 89 -6.19 -5.05 -4.58
C LEU A 89 -6.65 -6.46 -5.00
N ALA A 90 -7.93 -6.79 -4.79
CA ALA A 90 -8.51 -8.05 -5.23
C ALA A 90 -8.42 -8.18 -6.76
N ASP A 91 -8.75 -7.12 -7.50
CA ASP A 91 -8.62 -7.10 -8.97
C ASP A 91 -7.16 -7.31 -9.43
N ILE A 92 -6.18 -6.69 -8.74
CA ILE A 92 -4.74 -6.90 -9.02
C ILE A 92 -4.36 -8.37 -8.81
N LYS A 93 -4.86 -9.01 -7.74
CA LYS A 93 -4.60 -10.43 -7.45
C LYS A 93 -5.23 -11.36 -8.50
N LEU A 94 -6.34 -10.97 -9.11
CA LEU A 94 -7.06 -11.74 -10.13
C LEU A 94 -6.43 -11.62 -11.53
N LYS A 95 -5.82 -10.47 -11.87
CA LYS A 95 -5.16 -10.22 -13.18
C LYS A 95 -3.81 -10.94 -13.35
N LYS A 96 -3.70 -12.19 -12.86
CA LYS A 96 -2.50 -13.03 -13.03
C LYS A 96 -2.22 -13.33 -14.49
#